data_AF-A0A8X6VYU0-F1
#
_entry.id   AF-A0A8X6VYU0-F1
#
_cell.length_a   1.000
_cell.length_b   1.000
_cell.length_c   1.000
_cell.angle_alpha   90.00
_cell.angle_beta   90.00
_cell.angle_gamma   90.00
#
_symmetry.space_group_name_H-M   'P 1'
#
loop_
_entity.id
_entity.type
_entity.pdbx_description
1 polymer ?
#
loop_
_entity_poly.entity_id
_entity_poly.type
_entity_poly.pdbx_seq_one_letter_code
_entity_poly.pdbx_strand_id
1 'polypeptide(L)' 'MEVNKEKIRYILQFFFEKGENASQVAEIAHGVYGADTVTANYLQFWFRRFCSGIFDVKHAPRTGKPVSENVDKITE' A
#
# COMPACT_ATOMS: atom_id res chain seq x y z
N MET A 1 13.59 12.10 -6.47
CA MET A 1 13.03 10.98 -7.25
C MET A 1 11.64 10.70 -6.73
N GLU A 2 10.63 10.69 -7.59
CA GLU A 2 9.27 10.38 -7.16
C GLU A 2 9.18 8.88 -6.89
N VAL A 3 9.13 8.53 -5.61
CA VAL A 3 9.09 7.14 -5.17
C VAL A 3 7.72 6.58 -5.52
N ASN A 4 7.66 5.78 -6.60
CA ASN A 4 6.42 5.10 -6.99
C ASN A 4 6.06 4.05 -5.93
N LYS A 5 5.14 4.42 -5.04
CA LYS A 5 4.68 3.57 -3.94
C LYS A 5 4.04 2.27 -4.43
N GLU A 6 3.40 2.26 -5.60
CA GLU A 6 2.89 1.01 -6.18
C GLU A 6 4.01 0.07 -6.56
N LYS A 7 5.07 0.57 -7.21
CA LYS A 7 6.25 -0.22 -7.56
C LYS A 7 6.88 -0.88 -6.34
N ILE A 8 7.01 -0.14 -5.24
CA ILE A 8 7.53 -0.69 -3.97
C ILE A 8 6.65 -1.84 -3.48
N ARG A 9 5.34 -1.67 -3.48
CA ARG A 9 4.42 -2.69 -2.98
C ARG A 9 4.45 -3.97 -3.83
N TYR A 10 4.59 -3.86 -5.16
CA TYR A 10 4.80 -5.03 -6.02
C TYR A 10 6.10 -5.77 -5.71
N ILE A 11 7.17 -5.04 -5.42
CA ILE A 11 8.45 -5.64 -5.02
C ILE A 11 8.34 -6.34 -3.67
N LEU A 12 7.63 -5.73 -2.71
CA LEU A 12 7.35 -6.38 -1.42
C LEU A 12 6.55 -7.67 -1.60
N GLN A 13 5.56 -7.67 -2.50
CA GLN A 13 4.79 -8.87 -2.83
C GLN A 13 5.67 -9.96 -3.43
N PHE A 14 6.54 -9.62 -4.39
CA PHE A 14 7.47 -10.57 -5.00
C PHE A 14 8.36 -11.25 -3.95
N PHE A 15 8.91 -10.48 -3.00
CA PHE A 15 9.74 -11.06 -1.95
C PHE A 15 8.95 -11.89 -0.93
N PHE A 16 7.70 -11.49 -0.65
CA PHE A 16 6.80 -12.28 0.19
C PHE A 16 6.51 -13.65 -0.46
N GLU A 17 6.18 -13.68 -1.75
CA GLU A 17 5.93 -14.93 -2.50
C GLU A 17 7.19 -15.79 -2.61
N LYS A 18 8.37 -15.17 -2.67
CA LYS A 18 9.67 -15.86 -2.62
C LYS A 18 9.96 -16.48 -1.24
N GLY A 19 9.25 -16.07 -0.19
CA GLY A 19 9.46 -16.54 1.19
C GLY A 19 10.62 -15.85 1.91
N GLU A 20 11.04 -14.66 1.44
CA GLU A 20 12.09 -13.89 2.11
C GLU A 20 11.56 -13.25 3.40
N ASN A 21 12.44 -13.11 4.40
CA ASN A 21 12.07 -12.46 5.65
C ASN A 21 11.93 -10.94 5.46
N ALA A 22 10.94 -10.33 6.10
CA ALA A 22 10.73 -8.89 6.14
C ALA A 22 12.01 -8.07 6.44
N SER A 23 12.89 -8.55 7.32
CA SER A 23 14.15 -7.88 7.65
C SER A 23 15.10 -7.82 6.45
N GLN A 24 15.24 -8.92 5.70
CA GLN A 24 16.09 -8.97 4.50
C GLN A 24 15.53 -8.05 3.41
N VAL A 25 14.21 -8.03 3.27
CA VAL A 25 13.53 -7.17 2.30
C VAL A 25 13.71 -5.69 2.64
N ALA A 26 13.75 -5.34 3.93
CA ALA A 26 14.03 -3.98 4.37
C ALA A 26 15.44 -3.51 3.97
N GLU A 27 16.47 -4.34 4.20
CA GLU A 27 17.85 -4.04 3.80
C GLU A 27 17.98 -3.89 2.28
N ILE A 28 17.36 -4.77 1.51
CA ILE A 28 17.35 -4.69 0.04
C ILE A 28 16.64 -3.40 -0.41
N ALA A 29 15.49 -3.08 0.17
CA ALA A 29 14.74 -1.87 -0.17
C ALA A 29 15.52 -0.59 0.14
N HIS A 30 16.23 -0.55 1.27
CA HIS A 30 17.12 0.55 1.65
C HIS A 30 18.32 0.69 0.71
N GLY A 31 18.90 -0.42 0.25
CA GLY A 31 19.98 -0.41 -0.73
C GLY A 31 19.55 0.08 -2.12
N VAL A 32 18.35 -0.29 -2.57
CA VAL A 32 17.86 0.06 -3.92
C VAL A 32 17.32 1.49 -4.00
N TYR A 33 16.56 1.91 -3.00
CA TYR A 33 15.82 3.18 -3.06
C TYR A 33 16.37 4.27 -2.14
N GLY A 34 17.20 3.90 -1.16
CA GLY A 34 17.71 4.79 -0.12
C GLY A 34 17.06 4.52 1.24
N ALA A 35 17.80 4.79 2.31
CA ALA A 35 17.47 4.45 3.70
C ALA A 35 16.10 4.96 4.18
N ASP A 36 15.58 6.05 3.60
CA ASP A 36 14.31 6.67 4.00
C ASP A 36 13.11 6.30 3.12
N THR A 37 13.30 5.38 2.17
CA THR A 37 12.24 5.07 1.19
C THR A 37 11.13 4.21 1.80
N VAL A 38 11.51 3.21 2.60
CA VAL A 38 10.58 2.24 3.18
C VAL A 38 10.87 2.11 4.65
N THR A 39 9.94 2.54 5.49
CA THR A 39 10.06 2.36 6.94
C THR A 39 9.74 0.91 7.32
N ALA A 40 10.33 0.42 8.41
CA ALA A 40 10.04 -0.92 8.93
C ALA A 40 8.52 -1.13 9.16
N ASN A 41 7.83 -0.10 9.67
CA ASN A 41 6.38 -0.12 9.87
C ASN A 41 5.61 -0.31 8.57
N TYR A 42 6.04 0.35 7.48
CA TYR A 42 5.41 0.19 6.17
C TYR A 42 5.56 -1.24 5.66
N LEU A 43 6.75 -1.81 5.80
CA LEU A 43 7.06 -3.15 5.34
C LEU A 43 6.27 -4.22 6.13
N GLN A 44 6.21 -4.09 7.45
CA GLN A 44 5.41 -4.96 8.32
C GLN A 44 3.91 -4.86 8.01
N PHE A 45 3.39 -3.66 7.72
CA PHE A 45 1.99 -3.47 7.34
C PHE A 45 1.62 -4.29 6.09
N TRP A 46 2.46 -4.23 5.05
CA TRP A 46 2.23 -4.98 3.82
C TRP A 46 2.40 -6.49 4.02
N PHE A 47 3.42 -6.91 4.76
CA PHE A 47 3.62 -8.33 5.06
C PHE A 47 2.44 -8.93 5.82
N ARG A 48 1.89 -8.23 6.83
CA ARG A 48 0.69 -8.67 7.53
C ARG A 48 -0.51 -8.82 6.57
N ARG A 49 -0.68 -7.86 5.66
CA ARG A 49 -1.75 -7.86 4.66
C ARG A 49 -1.64 -9.05 3.70
N PHE A 50 -0.43 -9.36 3.25
CA PHE A 50 -0.16 -10.54 2.41
C PHE A 50 -0.36 -11.86 3.18
N CYS A 51 0.04 -11.94 4.46
CA CYS A 51 -0.27 -13.09 5.32
C CYS A 51 -1.77 -13.33 5.47
N SER A 52 -2.59 -12.27 5.41
CA SER A 52 -4.06 -12.37 5.43
C SER A 52 -4.68 -12.69 4.06
N GLY A 53 -3.87 -12.94 3.03
CA GLY A 53 -4.33 -13.23 1.67
C GLY A 53 -4.82 -12.01 0.89
N ILE A 54 -4.53 -10.79 1.36
CA ILE A 54 -4.95 -9.56 0.70
C ILE A 54 -3.80 -9.06 -0.18
N PHE A 55 -3.84 -9.41 -1.47
CA PHE A 55 -2.81 -9.05 -2.44
C PHE A 55 -3.14 -7.80 -3.26
N ASP A 56 -4.25 -7.11 -2.97
CA ASP A 56 -4.56 -5.86 -3.66
C ASP A 56 -3.57 -4.77 -3.25
N VAL A 57 -2.67 -4.49 -4.19
CA VAL A 57 -1.55 -3.54 -4.12
C VAL A 57 -2.01 -2.12 -4.39
N LYS A 58 -3.11 -1.96 -5.14
CA LYS A 58 -3.65 -0.65 -5.51
C LYS A 58 -4.42 -0.08 -4.33
N HIS A 59 -4.51 1.24 -4.29
CA HIS A 59 -5.48 1.84 -3.38
C HIS A 59 -6.88 1.58 -3.91
N ALA A 60 -7.75 1.07 -3.04
CA ALA A 60 -9.17 1.12 -3.29
C ALA A 60 -9.56 2.56 -3.64
N PRO A 61 -10.50 2.76 -4.58
CA PRO A 61 -11.03 4.09 -4.87
C PRO A 61 -11.39 4.76 -3.55
N ARG A 62 -10.86 5.96 -3.30
CA ARG A 62 -11.29 6.74 -2.15
C ARG A 62 -12.77 7.02 -2.36
N THR A 63 -13.63 6.44 -1.54
CA THR A 63 -15.02 6.87 -1.43
C THR A 63 -14.99 8.36 -1.14
N GLY A 64 -15.36 9.16 -2.14
CA GLY A 64 -15.34 10.61 -2.05
C GLY A 64 -16.31 11.11 -0.98
N LYS A 65 -16.26 12.43 -0.75
CA LYS A 65 -17.22 13.17 0.08
C LYS A 65 -18.65 12.71 -0.26
N PRO A 66 -19.51 12.44 0.73
CA PRO A 66 -20.91 12.14 0.43
C PRO A 66 -21.44 13.30 -0.41
N VAL A 67 -21.90 12.99 -1.62
CA VAL A 67 -22.64 13.94 -2.44
C VAL A 67 -23.88 14.25 -1.63
N SER A 68 -24.01 15.48 -1.15
CA SER A 68 -25.29 15.95 -0.65
C SER A 68 -26.23 15.94 -1.84
N GLU A 69 -27.03 14.88 -1.98
CA GLU A 69 -28.22 14.94 -2.81
C GLU A 69 -29.04 16.09 -2.24
N ASN A 70 -29.12 17.19 -2.98
CA ASN A 70 -29.90 18.35 -2.59
C ASN A 70 -31.34 17.86 -2.39
N VAL A 71 -31.78 17.87 -1.13
CA VAL A 71 -33.16 17.57 -0.73
C VAL A 71 -34.03 18.78 -1.09
N ASP A 72 -34.14 19.09 -2.38
CA ASP A 72 -35.03 20.13 -2.90
C ASP A 72 -36.25 19.48 -3.57
N LYS A 73 -36.96 18.65 -2.80
CA LYS A 73 -38.30 18.15 -3.13
C LYS A 73 -39.22 18.24 -1.92
N ILE A 74 -39.54 19.47 -1.51
CA ILE A 74 -40.80 19.75 -0.81
C ILE A 74 -41.39 21.01 -1.43
N THR A 75 -42.04 20.85 -2.58
CA THR A 75 -43.12 21.74 -3.02
C THR A 75 -44.21 20.86 -3.64
N GLU A 76 -45.16 20.45 -2.82
CA GLU A 76 -46.59 20.54 -3.11
C GLU A 76 -47.37 20.66 -1.80
#